data_AF-A0A5M6C9N2-F1
#
_entry.id   AF-A0A5M6C9N2-F1
#
_cell.length_a   1.000
_cell.length_b   1.000
_cell.length_c   1.000
_cell.angle_alpha   90.00
_cell.angle_beta   90.00
_cell.angle_gamma   90.00
#
_symmetry.space_group_name_H-M   'P 1'
#
loop_
_entity.id
_entity.type
_entity.pdbx_description
1 polymer ?
#
loop_
_entity_poly.entity_id
_entity_poly.type
_entity_poly.pdbx_seq_one_letter_code
_entity_poly.pdbx_strand_id
1 'polypeptide(L)'
;MKRNLLLFGAACISVLQLGACSNDDNVTGSVAADSLEVTINGTKKVFSNVQARWVDGGNYLELTATNNGSEWVSVTVLSETTRVPVGTYTLDDGSSFSILSVYNLNSEGSQHNYSATKGTAAPEDAFILDIEKISNSAASGTFSGTLVSVEGLNTTGMVTFTDGKFNVSVKPN
;
A
#
# COMPACT_ATOMS: atom_id res chain seq x y z
N MET A 1 20.01 -77.91 -0.05
CA MET A 1 18.71 -78.61 -0.13
C MET A 1 17.74 -77.75 -0.92
N LYS A 2 17.05 -78.36 -1.89
CA LYS A 2 16.24 -77.69 -2.92
C LYS A 2 14.76 -77.62 -2.48
N ARG A 3 14.17 -76.45 -2.74
CA ARG A 3 12.83 -76.18 -3.32
C ARG A 3 11.61 -76.96 -2.81
N ASN A 4 10.57 -76.23 -2.39
CA ASN A 4 9.35 -76.01 -3.18
C ASN A 4 8.29 -75.36 -2.28
N LEU A 5 7.89 -74.13 -2.58
CA LEU A 5 6.57 -73.64 -2.18
C LEU A 5 5.87 -73.08 -3.42
N LEU A 6 4.63 -73.51 -3.54
CA LEU A 6 3.75 -73.48 -4.70
C LEU A 6 3.26 -72.07 -5.06
N LEU A 7 3.05 -71.90 -6.37
CA LEU A 7 2.31 -70.83 -7.04
C LEU A 7 0.87 -70.69 -6.51
N PHE A 8 0.33 -69.46 -6.59
CA PHE A 8 -0.95 -69.03 -7.20
C PHE A 8 -1.05 -67.52 -6.85
N GLY A 9 -1.08 -66.55 -7.76
CA GLY A 9 -1.74 -66.49 -9.06
C GLY A 9 -3.06 -65.72 -8.93
N ALA A 10 -3.01 -64.39 -8.80
CA ALA A 10 -4.15 -63.51 -9.07
C ALA A 10 -3.64 -62.09 -9.39
N ALA A 11 -3.91 -61.66 -10.62
CA ALA A 11 -3.58 -60.35 -11.16
C ALA A 11 -4.45 -59.26 -10.54
N CYS A 12 -3.84 -58.15 -10.13
CA CYS A 12 -4.52 -56.87 -9.90
C CYS A 12 -3.67 -55.74 -10.47
N ILE A 13 -4.03 -55.36 -11.70
CA ILE A 13 -4.24 -53.99 -12.18
C ILE A 13 -3.27 -52.91 -11.67
N SER A 14 -2.46 -52.46 -12.62
CA SER A 14 -1.70 -51.22 -12.65
C SER A 14 -2.54 -50.01 -12.23
N VAL A 15 -2.06 -49.25 -11.24
CA VAL A 15 -2.37 -47.81 -11.15
C VAL A 15 -1.04 -47.08 -10.96
N LEU A 16 -0.48 -46.63 -12.08
CA LEU A 16 0.52 -45.58 -12.11
C LEU A 16 -0.10 -44.33 -11.48
N GLN A 17 0.18 -44.08 -10.20
CA GLN A 17 -0.03 -42.76 -9.63
C GLN A 17 1.12 -41.88 -10.12
N LEU A 18 0.93 -41.33 -11.32
CA LEU A 18 1.48 -40.03 -11.65
C LEU A 18 0.91 -39.07 -10.61
N GLY A 19 1.72 -38.72 -9.61
CA GLY A 19 1.48 -37.54 -8.78
C GLY A 19 1.59 -36.32 -9.69
N ALA A 20 0.52 -36.06 -10.43
CA ALA A 20 0.28 -34.77 -11.03
C ALA A 20 0.11 -33.79 -9.87
N CYS A 21 1.15 -32.98 -9.64
CA CYS A 21 0.98 -31.67 -9.02
C CYS A 21 -0.05 -30.95 -9.89
N SER A 22 -1.31 -30.93 -9.45
CA SER A 22 -2.30 -30.04 -10.02
C SER A 22 -1.82 -28.63 -9.67
N ASN A 23 -1.35 -27.91 -10.69
CA ASN A 23 -1.39 -26.46 -10.70
C ASN A 23 -2.87 -26.04 -10.58
N ASP A 24 -3.34 -25.93 -9.34
CA ASP A 24 -4.48 -25.08 -9.04
C ASP A 24 -3.92 -23.70 -8.70
N ASP A 25 -3.66 -22.93 -9.76
CA ASP A 25 -3.60 -21.48 -9.70
C ASP A 25 -5.02 -20.93 -9.44
N ASN A 26 -5.58 -21.26 -8.28
CA ASN A 26 -6.62 -20.45 -7.69
C ASN A 26 -5.92 -19.41 -6.81
N VAL A 27 -5.48 -18.32 -7.45
CA VAL A 27 -5.19 -17.06 -6.75
C VAL A 27 -6.53 -16.48 -6.28
N THR A 28 -7.16 -17.12 -5.31
CA THR A 28 -8.04 -16.46 -4.36
C THR A 28 -7.16 -15.95 -3.23
N GLY A 29 -6.24 -15.06 -3.56
CA GLY A 29 -5.45 -14.36 -2.56
C GLY A 29 -6.41 -13.54 -1.72
N SER A 30 -6.61 -13.93 -0.46
CA SER A 30 -7.24 -13.06 0.54
C SER A 30 -6.58 -11.69 0.41
N VAL A 31 -7.37 -10.64 0.18
CA VAL A 31 -6.90 -9.27 0.33
C VAL A 31 -6.25 -9.21 1.72
N ALA A 32 -4.98 -8.81 1.78
CA ALA A 32 -4.30 -8.63 3.05
C ALA A 32 -5.17 -7.71 3.93
N ALA A 33 -5.33 -8.05 5.21
CA ALA A 33 -6.19 -7.29 6.12
C ALA A 33 -5.85 -5.79 6.09
N ASP A 34 -4.57 -5.49 5.92
CA ASP A 34 -4.03 -4.17 5.66
C ASP A 34 -3.56 -4.07 4.21
N SER A 35 -4.06 -3.10 3.46
CA SER A 35 -3.73 -2.90 2.06
C SER A 35 -3.78 -1.43 1.66
N LEU A 36 -2.94 -1.08 0.68
CA LEU A 36 -2.93 0.20 0.00
C LEU A 36 -2.76 -0.08 -1.49
N GLU A 37 -3.73 0.37 -2.28
CA GLU A 37 -3.72 0.28 -3.73
C GLU A 37 -3.70 1.71 -4.29
N VAL A 38 -2.91 1.95 -5.32
CA VAL A 38 -2.89 3.23 -6.04
C VAL A 38 -2.35 3.04 -7.44
N THR A 39 -2.86 3.80 -8.40
CA THR A 39 -2.28 3.88 -9.74
C THR A 39 -1.30 5.03 -9.78
N ILE A 40 -0.02 4.73 -9.99
CA ILE A 40 1.08 5.71 -10.07
C ILE A 40 1.50 5.85 -11.52
N ASN A 41 1.31 7.03 -12.12
CA ASN A 41 1.59 7.30 -13.53
C ASN A 41 0.97 6.24 -14.47
N GLY A 42 -0.28 5.86 -14.22
CA GLY A 42 -1.01 4.86 -15.01
C GLY A 42 -0.68 3.39 -14.69
N THR A 43 0.29 3.12 -13.80
CA THR A 43 0.61 1.76 -13.37
C THR A 43 -0.04 1.46 -12.02
N LYS A 44 -0.96 0.49 -11.98
CA LYS A 44 -1.56 0.01 -10.73
C LYS A 44 -0.50 -0.64 -9.84
N LYS A 45 -0.44 -0.19 -8.59
CA LYS A 45 0.43 -0.70 -7.53
C LYS A 45 -0.42 -1.18 -6.37
N VAL A 46 -0.05 -2.32 -5.81
CA VAL A 46 -0.62 -2.85 -4.58
C VAL A 46 0.53 -3.02 -3.60
N PHE A 47 0.38 -2.44 -2.42
CA PHE A 47 1.33 -2.52 -1.33
C PHE A 47 0.77 -3.46 -0.26
N SER A 48 1.55 -4.47 0.11
CA SER A 48 1.16 -5.47 1.12
C SER A 48 1.79 -5.23 2.49
N ASN A 49 2.83 -4.42 2.58
CA ASN A 49 3.38 -3.94 3.86
C ASN A 49 2.87 -2.52 4.09
N VAL A 50 1.73 -2.42 4.78
CA VAL A 50 1.04 -1.18 5.08
C VAL A 50 0.92 -1.04 6.59
N GLN A 51 1.21 0.15 7.11
CA GLN A 51 1.14 0.44 8.52
C GLN A 51 0.48 1.79 8.74
N ALA A 52 -0.34 1.87 9.77
CA ALA A 52 -0.89 3.12 10.25
C ALA A 52 -0.62 3.28 11.74
N ARG A 53 -0.38 4.52 12.17
CA ARG A 53 -0.24 4.84 13.59
C ARG A 53 -0.80 6.23 13.91
N TRP A 54 -1.20 6.36 15.17
CA TRP A 54 -1.45 7.65 15.78
C TRP A 54 -0.13 8.26 16.26
N VAL A 55 0.05 9.55 16.03
CA VAL A 55 1.17 10.34 16.59
C VAL A 55 0.59 11.48 17.42
N ASP A 56 1.34 11.95 18.41
CA ASP A 56 0.98 13.08 19.28
C ASP A 56 -0.44 12.98 19.87
N GLY A 57 -0.73 11.85 20.51
CA GLY A 57 -2.05 11.62 21.13
C GLY A 57 -3.20 11.42 20.12
N GLY A 58 -2.90 11.28 18.83
CA GLY A 58 -3.86 11.13 17.74
C GLY A 58 -4.06 12.40 16.91
N ASN A 59 -3.29 13.44 17.18
CA ASN A 59 -3.28 14.67 16.40
C ASN A 59 -2.81 14.43 14.97
N TYR A 60 -1.97 13.42 14.73
CA TYR A 60 -1.59 13.00 13.39
C TYR A 60 -1.98 11.55 13.14
N LEU A 61 -2.51 11.29 11.95
CA LEU A 61 -2.63 9.95 11.38
C LEU A 61 -1.56 9.81 10.31
N GLU A 62 -0.63 8.89 10.52
CA GLU A 62 0.41 8.55 9.53
C GLU A 62 0.09 7.18 8.91
N LEU A 63 0.02 7.14 7.58
CA LEU A 63 -0.13 5.94 6.76
C LEU A 63 1.18 5.73 6.00
N THR A 64 1.77 4.55 6.10
CA THR A 64 2.98 4.19 5.34
C THR A 64 2.76 2.88 4.61
N ALA A 65 3.31 2.78 3.41
CA ALA A 65 3.27 1.57 2.61
C ALA A 65 4.61 1.39 1.89
N THR A 66 5.11 0.16 1.82
CA THR A 66 6.36 -0.14 1.10
C THR A 66 6.29 -1.45 0.32
N ASN A 67 6.94 -1.45 -0.85
CA ASN A 67 7.23 -2.66 -1.60
C ASN A 67 8.72 -2.94 -1.52
N ASN A 68 9.07 -3.96 -0.72
CA ASN A 68 10.42 -4.52 -0.61
C ASN A 68 11.54 -3.49 -0.33
N GLY A 69 11.22 -2.34 0.25
CA GLY A 69 12.17 -1.26 0.54
C GLY A 69 12.63 -0.44 -0.67
N SER A 70 12.22 -0.77 -1.90
CA SER A 70 12.56 0.00 -3.10
C SER A 70 11.54 1.09 -3.42
N GLU A 71 10.32 0.98 -2.93
CA GLU A 71 9.22 1.90 -3.24
C GLU A 71 8.43 2.16 -1.95
N TRP A 72 8.19 3.43 -1.63
CA TRP A 72 7.59 3.86 -0.38
C TRP A 72 6.55 4.94 -0.66
N VAL A 73 5.38 4.79 -0.05
CA VAL A 73 4.32 5.80 0.00
C VAL A 73 4.08 6.16 1.45
N SER A 74 3.99 7.45 1.74
CA SER A 74 3.48 7.96 3.01
C SER A 74 2.36 8.95 2.75
N VAL A 75 1.33 8.91 3.59
CA VAL A 75 0.27 9.92 3.63
C VAL A 75 0.01 10.26 5.10
N THR A 76 0.22 11.51 5.45
CA THR A 76 0.05 12.01 6.81
C THR A 76 -0.95 13.15 6.82
N VAL A 77 -1.97 13.06 7.68
CA VAL A 77 -2.80 14.21 8.07
C VAL A 77 -2.37 14.64 9.44
N LEU A 78 -2.15 15.93 9.62
CA LEU A 78 -1.69 16.50 10.87
C LEU A 78 -2.54 17.68 11.31
N SER A 79 -2.71 17.84 12.62
CA SER A 79 -3.29 19.01 13.27
C SER A 79 -2.52 19.28 14.55
N GLU A 80 -2.20 20.54 14.85
CA GLU A 80 -1.45 20.86 16.07
C GLU A 80 -2.25 20.61 17.35
N THR A 81 -3.58 20.67 17.29
CA THR A 81 -4.43 20.74 18.48
C THR A 81 -5.59 19.75 18.49
N THR A 82 -5.91 19.14 17.35
CA THR A 82 -7.14 18.36 17.18
C THR A 82 -6.84 16.96 16.70
N ARG A 83 -7.45 15.95 17.33
CA ARG A 83 -7.41 14.58 16.82
C ARG A 83 -8.00 14.52 15.41
N VAL A 84 -7.33 13.87 14.47
CA VAL A 84 -7.79 13.77 13.07
C VAL A 84 -9.17 13.08 12.97
N PRO A 85 -10.22 13.76 12.48
CA PRO A 85 -11.53 13.17 12.28
C PRO A 85 -11.69 12.46 10.91
N VAL A 86 -12.84 11.84 10.69
CA VAL A 86 -13.34 11.49 9.35
C VAL A 86 -13.52 12.78 8.54
N GLY A 87 -13.20 12.76 7.25
CA GLY A 87 -13.42 13.88 6.37
C GLY A 87 -12.50 13.89 5.15
N THR A 88 -12.75 14.86 4.29
CA THR A 88 -11.93 15.15 3.12
C THR A 88 -10.94 16.25 3.45
N TYR A 89 -9.68 16.03 3.09
CA TYR A 89 -8.57 16.94 3.27
C TYR A 89 -7.98 17.25 1.92
N THR A 90 -7.77 18.53 1.63
CA THR A 90 -7.05 18.96 0.43
C THR A 90 -5.93 19.93 0.78
N LEU A 91 -4.96 20.06 -0.12
CA LEU A 91 -3.96 21.12 0.01
C LEU A 91 -4.64 22.50 -0.03
N ASP A 92 -4.07 23.45 0.71
CA ASP A 92 -4.41 24.87 0.72
C ASP A 92 -5.91 25.22 0.91
N ASP A 93 -6.67 24.36 1.58
CA ASP A 93 -8.10 24.52 1.89
C ASP A 93 -8.43 25.55 3.01
N GLY A 94 -7.40 26.18 3.57
CA GLY A 94 -7.52 27.11 4.70
C GLY A 94 -7.88 26.45 6.05
N SER A 95 -7.98 25.12 6.12
CA SER A 95 -8.22 24.40 7.37
C SER A 95 -6.97 24.35 8.25
N SER A 96 -7.16 24.09 9.54
CA SER A 96 -6.08 23.87 10.52
C SER A 96 -5.41 22.50 10.40
N PHE A 97 -5.86 21.67 9.46
CA PHE A 97 -5.23 20.40 9.13
C PHE A 97 -4.22 20.62 8.01
N SER A 98 -3.05 19.99 8.08
CA SER A 98 -2.12 19.90 6.95
C SER A 98 -2.02 18.46 6.48
N ILE A 99 -1.65 18.31 5.21
CA ILE A 99 -1.42 17.01 4.60
C ILE A 99 0.00 17.00 4.06
N LEU A 100 0.67 15.89 4.27
CA LEU A 100 1.91 15.56 3.60
C LEU A 100 1.76 14.19 2.96
N SER A 101 1.83 14.13 1.63
CA SER A 101 2.05 12.86 0.93
C SER A 101 3.47 12.82 0.40
N VAL A 102 4.11 11.65 0.50
CA VAL A 102 5.46 11.41 0.01
C VAL A 102 5.48 10.12 -0.79
N TYR A 103 6.18 10.14 -1.91
CA TYR A 103 6.50 8.97 -2.70
C TYR A 103 8.00 8.92 -2.94
N ASN A 104 8.63 7.83 -2.49
CA ASN A 104 10.05 7.58 -2.74
C ASN A 104 10.19 6.34 -3.61
N LEU A 105 11.01 6.46 -4.65
CA LEU A 105 11.33 5.37 -5.57
C LEU A 105 12.85 5.23 -5.67
N ASN A 106 13.36 4.08 -5.26
CA ASN A 106 14.74 3.66 -5.47
C ASN A 106 14.77 2.78 -6.73
N SER A 107 15.36 3.30 -7.80
CA SER A 107 15.50 2.61 -9.07
C SER A 107 16.92 2.79 -9.60
N GLU A 108 17.55 1.70 -10.06
CA GLU A 108 18.85 1.74 -10.74
C GLU A 108 19.97 2.49 -9.97
N GLY A 109 19.95 2.41 -8.64
CA GLY A 109 20.93 3.08 -7.77
C GLY A 109 20.68 4.57 -7.54
N SER A 110 19.57 5.13 -8.05
CA SER A 110 19.12 6.51 -7.79
C SER A 110 17.85 6.52 -6.93
N GLN A 111 17.76 7.49 -6.03
CA GLN A 111 16.56 7.74 -5.22
C GLN A 111 15.82 8.96 -5.77
N HIS A 112 14.54 8.78 -6.08
CA HIS A 112 13.64 9.85 -6.51
C HIS A 112 12.61 10.10 -5.42
N ASN A 113 12.45 11.36 -5.03
CA ASN A 113 11.53 11.77 -3.96
C ASN A 113 10.55 12.77 -4.53
N TYR A 114 9.27 12.50 -4.33
CA TYR A 114 8.15 13.35 -4.71
C TYR A 114 7.30 13.59 -3.47
N SER A 115 6.74 14.79 -3.34
CA SER A 115 5.86 15.13 -2.24
C SER A 115 4.71 16.00 -2.69
N ALA A 116 3.63 15.95 -1.93
CA ALA A 116 2.52 16.87 -2.01
C ALA A 116 2.26 17.47 -0.64
N THR A 117 2.34 18.79 -0.51
CA THR A 117 2.19 19.48 0.77
C THR A 117 1.77 20.94 0.60
N LYS A 118 1.11 21.48 1.62
CA LYS A 118 0.73 22.91 1.66
C LYS A 118 1.93 23.83 1.45
N GLY A 119 1.70 24.93 0.75
CA GLY A 119 2.67 26.03 0.62
C GLY A 119 3.86 25.76 -0.31
N THR A 120 3.80 24.72 -1.15
CA THR A 120 4.77 24.58 -2.24
C THR A 120 4.56 25.66 -3.30
N ALA A 121 5.62 26.00 -4.04
CA ALA A 121 5.54 26.95 -5.15
C ALA A 121 5.13 26.29 -6.49
N ALA A 122 5.05 24.95 -6.54
CA ALA A 122 4.69 24.21 -7.74
C ALA A 122 3.16 24.20 -7.93
N PRO A 123 2.61 24.82 -8.98
CA PRO A 123 1.16 24.90 -9.18
C PRO A 123 0.52 23.55 -9.54
N GLU A 124 1.33 22.56 -9.94
CA GLU A 124 0.85 21.20 -10.22
C GLU A 124 0.66 20.36 -8.96
N ASP A 125 1.21 20.78 -7.82
CA ASP A 125 1.04 20.05 -6.56
C ASP A 125 -0.40 20.13 -6.10
N ALA A 126 -1.00 18.95 -5.97
CA ALA A 126 -2.38 18.81 -5.56
C ALA A 126 -2.52 17.46 -4.88
N PHE A 127 -3.20 17.42 -3.74
CA PHE A 127 -3.50 16.15 -3.09
C PHE A 127 -4.83 16.24 -2.38
N ILE A 128 -5.61 15.17 -2.53
CA ILE A 128 -6.87 14.96 -1.84
C ILE A 128 -6.80 13.62 -1.13
N LEU A 129 -7.17 13.64 0.15
CA LEU A 129 -7.34 12.46 0.96
C LEU A 129 -8.75 12.49 1.53
N ASP A 130 -9.50 11.41 1.33
CA ASP A 130 -10.79 11.20 1.96
C ASP A 130 -10.68 10.07 2.97
N ILE A 131 -10.83 10.40 4.25
CA ILE A 131 -10.88 9.43 5.34
C ILE A 131 -12.35 9.07 5.54
N GLU A 132 -12.77 7.91 5.06
CA GLU A 132 -14.15 7.43 5.16
C GLU A 132 -14.48 6.86 6.53
N LYS A 133 -13.51 6.16 7.15
CA LYS A 133 -13.64 5.57 8.49
C LYS A 133 -12.34 5.73 9.26
N ILE A 134 -12.45 6.09 10.53
CA ILE A 134 -11.30 6.16 11.43
C ILE A 134 -11.72 5.80 12.85
N SER A 135 -10.86 5.07 13.54
CA SER A 135 -11.02 4.65 14.92
C SER A 135 -9.64 4.51 15.58
N ASN A 136 -9.61 4.08 16.84
CA ASN A 136 -8.33 3.82 17.51
C ASN A 136 -7.55 2.65 16.90
N SER A 137 -8.22 1.73 16.20
CA SER A 137 -7.62 0.47 15.74
C SER A 137 -7.65 0.27 14.23
N ALA A 138 -8.32 1.14 13.47
CA ALA A 138 -8.48 0.99 12.03
C ALA A 138 -8.79 2.33 11.35
N ALA A 139 -8.33 2.46 10.11
CA ALA A 139 -8.63 3.57 9.21
C ALA A 139 -8.83 3.05 7.78
N SER A 140 -9.76 3.66 7.03
CA SER A 140 -9.96 3.39 5.61
C SER A 140 -10.36 4.65 4.86
N GLY A 141 -10.05 4.68 3.57
CA GLY A 141 -10.37 5.84 2.74
C GLY A 141 -9.77 5.77 1.35
N THR A 142 -9.80 6.92 0.67
CA THR A 142 -9.30 7.08 -0.69
C THR A 142 -8.38 8.29 -0.80
N PHE A 143 -7.52 8.30 -1.82
CA PHE A 143 -6.66 9.45 -2.10
C PHE A 143 -6.30 9.54 -3.58
N SER A 144 -5.96 10.75 -4.01
CA SER A 144 -5.41 11.02 -5.34
C SER A 144 -4.67 12.35 -5.32
N GLY A 145 -3.87 12.59 -6.34
CA GLY A 145 -3.12 13.84 -6.44
C GLY A 145 -1.93 13.77 -7.37
N THR A 146 -1.23 14.89 -7.48
CA THR A 146 0.07 15.01 -8.14
C THR A 146 1.09 15.38 -7.08
N LEU A 147 2.11 14.55 -6.93
CA LEU A 147 3.26 14.83 -6.07
C LEU A 147 4.40 15.33 -6.96
N VAL A 148 5.11 16.34 -6.48
CA VAL A 148 6.16 17.04 -7.21
C VAL A 148 7.52 16.83 -6.57
N SER A 149 8.56 16.90 -7.38
CA SER A 149 9.94 17.10 -6.94
C SER A 149 10.35 18.51 -7.37
N VAL A 150 11.00 19.26 -6.49
CA VAL A 150 11.33 20.68 -6.74
C VAL A 150 12.78 21.00 -6.43
N GLU A 151 13.33 21.95 -7.18
CA GLU A 151 14.61 22.62 -6.92
C GLU A 151 14.37 24.13 -6.90
N GLY A 152 14.26 24.70 -5.69
CA GLY A 152 13.83 26.08 -5.51
C GLY A 152 12.38 26.29 -5.97
N LEU A 153 12.19 27.14 -6.99
CA LEU A 153 10.88 27.40 -7.59
C LEU A 153 10.60 26.54 -8.83
N ASN A 154 11.50 25.64 -9.19
CA ASN A 154 11.37 24.82 -10.39
C ASN A 154 10.90 23.42 -10.04
N THR A 155 9.84 22.95 -10.70
CA THR A 155 9.43 21.54 -10.67
C THR A 155 10.42 20.72 -11.51
N THR A 156 11.11 19.77 -10.89
CA THR A 156 12.09 18.87 -11.54
C THR A 156 11.51 17.51 -11.89
N GLY A 157 10.36 17.15 -11.31
CA GLY A 157 9.65 15.91 -11.62
C GLY A 157 8.25 15.87 -11.03
N MET A 158 7.41 14.97 -11.57
CA MET A 158 6.04 14.78 -11.11
C MET A 158 5.65 13.31 -11.14
N VAL A 159 4.80 12.91 -10.19
CA VAL A 159 4.08 11.64 -10.23
C VAL A 159 2.61 11.90 -9.94
N THR A 160 1.73 11.23 -10.67
CA THR A 160 0.28 11.33 -10.47
C THR A 160 -0.23 10.04 -9.83
N PHE A 161 -0.91 10.20 -8.71
CA PHE A 161 -1.66 9.18 -8.00
C PHE A 161 -3.13 9.25 -8.41
N THR A 162 -3.66 8.15 -8.91
CA THR A 162 -5.10 7.98 -9.15
C THR A 162 -5.61 6.72 -8.46
N ASP A 163 -6.92 6.69 -8.18
CA ASP A 163 -7.60 5.52 -7.63
C ASP A 163 -6.98 4.96 -6.34
N GLY A 164 -6.35 5.84 -5.54
CA GLY A 164 -5.74 5.48 -4.27
C GLY A 164 -6.80 5.03 -3.27
N LYS A 165 -6.58 3.87 -2.63
CA LYS A 165 -7.46 3.27 -1.63
C LYS A 165 -6.62 2.65 -0.54
N PHE A 166 -7.05 2.79 0.70
CA PHE A 166 -6.41 2.12 1.82
C PHE A 166 -7.43 1.56 2.79
N ASN A 167 -7.08 0.44 3.40
CA ASN A 167 -7.75 -0.14 4.55
C ASN A 167 -6.65 -0.71 5.44
N VAL A 168 -6.55 -0.24 6.68
CA VAL A 168 -5.39 -0.52 7.51
C VAL A 168 -5.73 -0.51 9.00
N SER A 169 -5.12 -1.44 9.71
CA SER A 169 -5.12 -1.50 11.17
C SER A 169 -4.20 -0.41 11.72
N VAL A 170 -4.72 0.39 12.65
CA VAL A 170 -3.95 1.45 13.31
C VAL A 170 -3.34 0.90 14.58
N LYS A 171 -2.01 0.93 14.66
CA LYS A 171 -1.30 0.51 15.86
C LYS A 171 -1.43 1.61 16.93
N PRO A 172 -1.61 1.22 18.22
CA PRO A 172 -1.45 2.14 19.33
C PRO A 172 -0.03 2.73 19.32
N ASN A 173 0.08 3.97 19.78
CA ASN A 173 1.38 4.62 20.02
C ASN A 173 2.00 4.09 21.32
#